data_AF-C9ZH67-F1
#
_entry.id   AF-C9ZH67-F1
#
_cell.length_a   1.000
_cell.length_b   1.000
_cell.length_c   1.000
_cell.angle_alpha   90.00
_cell.angle_beta   90.00
_cell.angle_gamma   90.00
#
_symmetry.space_group_name_H-M   'P 1'
#
loop_
_entity.id
_entity.type
_entity.pdbx_description
1 polymer ?
#
loop_
_entity_poly.entity_id
_entity_poly.type
_entity_poly.pdbx_seq_one_letter_code
_entity_poly.pdbx_strand_id
1 'polypeptide(L)'
;MKTLAKELPYGQCALRTALNRLQAAGHLRRGREHLTAVSGTAHWITRTWFSRTARDDDWWARFTRGDVPEESYKPPPTRSRAHILLAALGRETPALSLSQSDCAELAPLLLPWFERGATDEVIRRALVSGLPAPVHSPAALLRTRLLAKLPPEPAPAPDPVPPPPRMLECGECGTPGPPEALPGGMCGACRGERAPARPYTALSAAAVRTHASRIRAAMSPQPRERTPV
;
A
#
# COMPACT_ATOMS: atom_id res chain seq x y z
N MET A 1 2.96 10.40 18.58
CA MET A 1 3.35 11.80 18.87
C MET A 1 4.59 11.86 19.75
N LYS A 2 4.62 11.25 20.95
CA LYS A 2 5.82 11.21 21.81
C LYS A 2 7.07 10.67 21.10
N THR A 3 6.92 9.58 20.34
CA THR A 3 8.02 9.00 19.54
C THR A 3 8.56 10.00 18.51
N LEU A 4 7.68 10.65 17.73
CA LEU A 4 8.09 11.67 16.75
C LEU A 4 8.83 12.84 17.40
N ALA A 5 8.41 13.27 18.59
CA ALA A 5 9.07 14.35 19.33
C ALA A 5 10.46 13.98 19.87
N LYS A 6 10.81 12.68 19.93
CA LYS A 6 12.17 12.24 20.27
C LYS A 6 13.10 12.31 19.06
N GLU A 7 12.57 12.00 17.87
CA GLU A 7 13.35 11.92 16.64
C GLU A 7 13.49 13.26 15.90
N LEU A 8 12.64 14.24 16.22
CA LEU A 8 12.56 15.52 15.54
C LEU A 8 12.93 16.68 16.47
N PRO A 9 13.48 17.79 15.94
CA PRO A 9 13.86 18.96 16.73
C PRO A 9 12.65 19.80 17.19
N TYR A 10 11.45 19.22 17.22
CA TYR A 10 10.20 19.93 17.51
C TYR A 10 9.49 19.34 18.73
N GLY A 11 8.98 20.22 19.59
CA GLY A 11 8.20 19.84 20.75
C GLY A 11 6.86 19.16 20.40
N GLN A 12 6.32 18.42 21.36
CA GLN A 12 5.08 17.66 21.23
C GLN A 12 3.89 18.51 20.75
N CYS A 13 3.75 19.74 21.26
CA CYS A 13 2.68 20.66 20.85
C CYS A 13 2.84 21.12 19.40
N ALA A 14 4.05 21.44 18.96
CA ALA A 14 4.32 21.87 17.59
C ALA A 14 4.00 20.76 16.59
N LEU A 15 4.41 19.52 16.91
CA LEU A 15 4.10 18.34 16.10
C LEU A 15 2.60 18.07 16.03
N ARG A 16 1.87 18.19 17.14
CA ARG A 16 0.40 18.04 17.13
C ARG A 16 -0.25 19.05 16.20
N THR A 17 0.13 20.32 16.29
CA THR A 17 -0.38 21.38 15.40
C THR A 17 -0.07 21.08 13.93
N ALA A 18 1.16 20.67 13.62
CA ALA A 18 1.55 20.33 12.25
C ALA A 18 0.74 19.13 11.70
N LEU A 19 0.57 18.07 12.49
CA LEU A 19 -0.22 16.90 12.09
C LEU A 19 -1.69 17.23 11.89
N ASN A 20 -2.27 18.08 12.74
CA ASN A 20 -3.64 18.56 12.57
C ASN A 20 -3.81 19.38 11.27
N ARG A 21 -2.82 20.22 10.92
CA ARG A 21 -2.83 20.97 9.65
C ARG A 21 -2.72 20.06 8.43
N LEU A 22 -1.82 19.07 8.47
CA LEU A 22 -1.70 18.08 7.40
C LEU A 22 -2.98 17.27 7.22
N GLN A 23 -3.66 16.95 8.31
CA GLN A 23 -4.93 16.24 8.28
C GLN A 23 -6.05 17.11 7.68
N ALA A 24 -6.16 18.37 8.11
CA ALA A 24 -7.12 19.33 7.56
C ALA A 24 -6.89 19.58 6.07
N ALA A 25 -5.63 19.60 5.63
CA ALA A 25 -5.26 19.72 4.23
C ALA A 25 -5.44 18.41 3.42
N GLY A 26 -5.93 17.33 4.03
CA GLY A 26 -6.23 16.08 3.33
C GLY A 26 -5.02 15.16 3.07
N HIS A 27 -3.84 15.48 3.59
CA HIS A 27 -2.62 14.68 3.40
C HIS A 27 -2.48 13.51 4.38
N LEU A 28 -3.23 13.54 5.48
CA LEU A 28 -3.03 12.61 6.58
C LEU A 28 -4.37 12.17 7.17
N ARG A 29 -4.47 10.92 7.60
CA ARG A 29 -5.54 10.42 8.48
C ARG A 29 -4.94 9.53 9.57
N ARG A 30 -5.56 9.56 10.74
CA ARG A 30 -5.21 8.72 11.89
C ARG A 30 -6.38 7.81 12.20
N GLY A 31 -6.09 6.60 12.66
CA GLY A 31 -7.12 5.65 13.03
C GLY A 31 -6.56 4.32 13.48
N ARG A 32 -7.42 3.31 13.49
CA ARG A 32 -7.06 1.93 13.83
C ARG A 32 -7.39 1.00 12.68
N GLU A 33 -6.57 -0.03 12.54
CA GLU A 33 -6.75 -1.11 11.58
C GLU A 33 -6.81 -2.44 12.34
N HIS A 34 -7.76 -3.29 11.95
CA HIS A 34 -7.91 -4.61 12.56
C HIS A 34 -7.15 -5.65 11.74
N LEU A 35 -6.02 -6.14 12.26
CA LEU A 35 -5.21 -7.15 11.60
C LEU A 35 -5.42 -8.52 12.23
N THR A 36 -5.66 -9.52 11.40
CA THR A 36 -5.64 -10.93 11.80
C THR A 36 -4.26 -11.49 11.50
N ALA A 37 -3.53 -11.90 12.55
CA ALA A 37 -2.24 -12.56 12.41
C ALA A 37 -2.42 -13.97 11.81
N VAL A 38 -1.33 -14.52 11.25
CA VAL A 38 -1.30 -15.90 10.71
C VAL A 38 -1.68 -16.95 11.77
N SER A 39 -1.43 -16.65 13.04
CA SER A 39 -1.84 -17.46 14.21
C SER A 39 -3.35 -17.45 14.49
N GLY A 40 -4.13 -16.64 13.76
CA GLY A 40 -5.57 -16.44 13.98
C GLY A 40 -5.92 -15.42 15.06
N THR A 41 -4.93 -14.81 15.72
CA THR A 41 -5.17 -13.74 16.70
C THR A 41 -5.42 -12.41 16.02
N ALA A 42 -6.46 -11.70 16.45
CA ALA A 42 -6.85 -10.43 15.86
C ALA A 42 -6.48 -9.25 16.77
N HIS A 43 -5.89 -8.19 16.20
CA HIS A 43 -5.37 -7.04 16.92
C HIS A 43 -5.81 -5.73 16.26
N TRP A 44 -6.25 -4.77 17.09
CA TRP A 44 -6.41 -3.39 16.66
C TRP A 44 -5.09 -2.64 16.81
N ILE A 45 -4.61 -2.06 15.71
CA ILE A 45 -3.36 -1.32 15.67
C ILE A 45 -3.64 0.12 15.29
N THR A 46 -3.14 1.08 16.08
CA THR A 46 -3.19 2.50 15.71
C THR A 46 -2.23 2.78 14.56
N ARG A 47 -2.73 3.37 13.48
CA ARG A 47 -1.95 3.76 12.31
C ARG A 47 -2.18 5.23 11.95
N THR A 48 -1.15 5.80 11.35
CA THR A 48 -1.23 7.09 10.66
C THR A 48 -1.00 6.82 9.19
N TRP A 49 -1.95 7.19 8.34
CA TRP A 49 -1.86 7.07 6.90
C TRP A 49 -1.54 8.43 6.30
N PHE A 50 -0.66 8.45 5.31
CA PHE A 50 -0.18 9.66 4.65
C PHE A 50 -0.28 9.53 3.12
N SER A 51 -0.67 10.61 2.46
CA SER A 51 -0.71 10.75 1.00
C SER A 51 0.03 12.03 0.59
N ARG A 52 0.90 11.92 -0.43
CA ARG A 52 1.59 13.09 -1.02
C ARG A 52 0.60 14.06 -1.66
N THR A 53 -0.42 13.53 -2.32
CA THR A 53 -1.52 14.32 -2.88
C THR A 53 -2.58 14.53 -1.80
N ALA A 54 -3.08 15.76 -1.65
CA ALA A 54 -4.23 16.03 -0.79
C ALA A 54 -5.43 15.22 -1.27
N ARG A 55 -6.12 14.56 -0.34
CA ARG A 55 -7.32 13.76 -0.61
C ARG A 55 -8.51 14.35 0.10
N ASP A 56 -9.65 14.39 -0.59
CA ASP A 56 -10.92 14.78 -0.01
C ASP A 56 -11.48 13.70 0.93
N ASP A 57 -12.57 14.03 1.61
CA ASP A 57 -13.19 13.12 2.58
C ASP A 57 -13.82 11.88 1.93
N ASP A 58 -14.32 11.97 0.68
CA ASP A 58 -14.85 10.81 -0.04
C ASP A 58 -13.75 9.79 -0.36
N TRP A 59 -12.59 10.26 -0.82
CA TRP A 59 -11.44 9.40 -1.05
C TRP A 59 -10.99 8.71 0.23
N TRP A 60 -10.92 9.44 1.36
CA TRP A 60 -10.58 8.84 2.65
C TRP A 60 -11.66 7.85 3.13
N ALA A 61 -12.93 8.09 2.84
CA ALA A 61 -14.00 7.15 3.13
C ALA A 61 -13.84 5.85 2.32
N ARG A 62 -13.59 5.96 1.02
CA ARG A 62 -13.25 4.81 0.16
C ARG A 62 -12.02 4.08 0.66
N PHE A 63 -10.99 4.80 1.10
CA PHE A 63 -9.76 4.21 1.66
C PHE A 63 -10.05 3.34 2.88
N THR A 64 -10.99 3.73 3.75
CA THR A 64 -11.33 2.92 4.93
C THR A 64 -12.06 1.63 4.62
N ARG A 65 -12.82 1.61 3.52
CA ARG A 65 -13.40 0.39 2.94
C ARG A 65 -12.40 -0.40 2.09
N GLY A 66 -11.32 0.28 1.71
CA GLY A 66 -10.26 -0.19 0.85
C GLY A 66 -10.63 -0.31 -0.62
N ASP A 67 -11.60 0.52 -1.03
CA ASP A 67 -12.07 0.67 -2.41
C ASP A 67 -11.31 1.80 -3.15
N VAL A 68 -10.08 2.08 -2.72
CA VAL A 68 -9.19 3.01 -3.43
C VAL A 68 -8.39 2.22 -4.45
N PRO A 69 -8.36 2.66 -5.73
CA PRO A 69 -7.46 2.07 -6.70
C PRO A 69 -6.03 2.10 -6.16
N GLU A 70 -5.30 1.01 -6.32
CA GLU A 70 -3.88 0.98 -6.00
C GLU A 70 -3.18 1.95 -6.95
N GLU A 71 -2.90 3.15 -6.44
CA GLU A 71 -2.30 4.19 -7.24
C GLU A 71 -0.82 3.82 -7.42
N SER A 72 -0.52 3.19 -8.55
CA SER A 72 0.84 2.84 -8.94
C SER A 72 1.64 4.12 -9.14
N TYR A 73 2.23 4.65 -8.06
CA TYR A 73 3.12 5.79 -8.12
C TYR A 73 4.34 5.42 -8.96
N LYS A 74 4.32 5.83 -10.23
CA LYS A 74 5.46 5.77 -11.14
C LYS A 74 6.04 7.19 -11.17
N PRO A 75 7.14 7.49 -10.46
CA PRO A 75 7.78 8.79 -10.63
C PRO A 75 8.10 8.96 -12.11
N PRO A 76 7.86 10.15 -12.72
CA PRO A 76 8.22 10.35 -14.11
C PRO A 76 9.74 10.25 -14.18
N PRO A 77 10.30 9.26 -14.87
CA PRO A 77 11.74 9.16 -14.90
C PRO A 77 12.23 10.00 -16.08
N THR A 78 13.31 10.75 -15.87
CA THR A 78 14.02 11.41 -16.98
C THR A 78 14.56 10.38 -18.01
N ARG A 79 14.57 9.07 -17.67
CA ARG A 79 14.74 7.90 -18.56
C ARG A 79 14.07 6.65 -17.95
N SER A 80 13.33 5.83 -18.70
CA SER A 80 12.60 4.67 -18.15
C SER A 80 13.50 3.67 -17.38
N ARG A 81 12.94 2.93 -16.39
CA ARG A 81 13.67 1.88 -15.63
C ARG A 81 14.38 0.89 -16.57
N ALA A 82 13.72 0.50 -17.65
CA ALA A 82 14.29 -0.37 -18.69
C ALA A 82 15.56 0.23 -19.32
N HIS A 83 15.53 1.52 -19.66
CA HIS A 83 16.69 2.21 -20.21
C HIS A 83 17.85 2.28 -19.22
N ILE A 84 17.58 2.55 -17.94
CA ILE A 84 18.61 2.60 -16.89
C ILE A 84 19.30 1.23 -16.74
N LEU A 85 18.53 0.15 -16.75
CA LEU A 85 19.04 -1.22 -16.67
C LEU A 85 19.94 -1.56 -17.88
N LEU A 86 19.50 -1.23 -19.10
CA LEU A 86 20.29 -1.44 -20.32
C LEU A 86 21.58 -0.64 -20.32
N ALA A 87 21.54 0.62 -19.88
CA ALA A 87 22.73 1.45 -19.76
C ALA A 87 23.69 0.96 -18.67
N ALA A 88 23.20 0.28 -17.63
CA ALA A 88 24.03 -0.31 -16.58
C ALA A 88 24.78 -1.57 -17.05
N LEU A 89 24.17 -2.39 -17.92
CA LEU A 89 24.77 -3.61 -18.47
C LEU A 89 26.13 -3.35 -19.14
N GLY A 90 26.27 -2.27 -19.91
CA GLY A 90 27.54 -1.93 -20.56
C GLY A 90 28.68 -1.58 -19.58
N ARG A 91 28.35 -1.04 -18.40
CA ARG A 91 29.36 -0.74 -17.36
C ARG A 91 29.83 -1.99 -16.63
N GLU A 92 28.91 -2.93 -16.39
CA GLU A 92 29.18 -4.17 -15.67
C GLU A 92 29.73 -5.28 -16.58
N THR A 93 29.37 -5.25 -17.87
CA THR A 93 29.77 -6.23 -18.89
C THR A 93 30.13 -5.49 -20.17
N PRO A 94 31.40 -5.06 -20.35
CA PRO A 94 31.81 -4.19 -21.46
C PRO A 94 31.48 -4.72 -22.86
N ALA A 95 31.49 -6.05 -23.04
CA ALA A 95 31.10 -6.71 -24.29
C ALA A 95 29.62 -6.49 -24.69
N LEU A 96 28.80 -5.95 -23.78
CA LEU A 96 27.39 -5.63 -23.99
C LEU A 96 27.12 -4.11 -23.95
N SER A 97 28.13 -3.29 -24.22
CA SER A 97 27.95 -1.84 -24.32
C SER A 97 26.97 -1.49 -25.45
N LEU A 98 26.04 -0.59 -25.16
CA LEU A 98 24.96 -0.18 -26.07
C LEU A 98 25.01 1.34 -26.30
N SER A 99 24.64 1.77 -27.50
CA SER A 99 24.40 3.19 -27.76
C SER A 99 23.09 3.66 -27.11
N GLN A 100 22.88 4.98 -27.06
CA GLN A 100 21.61 5.54 -26.61
C GLN A 100 20.43 5.07 -27.48
N SER A 101 20.63 4.96 -28.79
CA SER A 101 19.60 4.48 -29.73
C SER A 101 19.26 3.02 -29.45
N ASP A 102 20.26 2.15 -29.27
CA ASP A 102 20.02 0.74 -28.95
C ASP A 102 19.28 0.58 -27.63
N CYS A 103 19.64 1.37 -26.61
CA CYS A 103 18.93 1.37 -25.34
C CYS A 103 17.46 1.82 -25.50
N ALA A 104 17.19 2.79 -26.37
CA ALA A 104 15.83 3.25 -26.64
C ALA A 104 15.01 2.19 -27.41
N GLU A 105 15.63 1.49 -28.36
CA GLU A 105 14.98 0.41 -29.12
C GLU A 105 14.69 -0.84 -28.28
N LEU A 106 15.59 -1.20 -27.37
CA LEU A 106 15.47 -2.41 -26.55
C LEU A 106 14.59 -2.20 -25.31
N ALA A 107 14.46 -0.98 -24.81
CA ALA A 107 13.72 -0.69 -23.58
C ALA A 107 12.26 -1.19 -23.59
N PRO A 108 11.47 -1.07 -24.67
CA PRO A 108 10.12 -1.62 -24.73
C PRO A 108 10.06 -3.15 -24.54
N LEU A 109 11.08 -3.89 -24.97
CA LEU A 109 11.12 -5.36 -24.85
C LEU A 109 11.29 -5.84 -23.40
N LEU A 110 11.69 -4.95 -22.49
CA LEU A 110 11.78 -5.24 -21.05
C LEU A 110 10.45 -5.03 -20.31
N LEU A 111 9.47 -4.34 -20.91
CA LEU A 111 8.18 -4.09 -20.23
C LEU A 111 7.45 -5.40 -19.90
N PRO A 112 7.33 -6.37 -20.83
CA PRO A 112 6.69 -7.65 -20.52
C PRO A 112 7.44 -8.45 -19.44
N TRP A 113 8.77 -8.29 -19.34
CA TRP A 113 9.54 -8.92 -18.26
C TRP A 113 9.12 -8.38 -16.89
N PHE A 114 9.00 -7.06 -16.76
CA PHE A 114 8.58 -6.43 -15.52
C PHE A 114 7.13 -6.73 -15.18
N GLU A 115 6.25 -6.76 -16.17
CA GLU A 115 4.83 -7.13 -16.00
C GLU A 115 4.69 -8.57 -15.49
N ARG A 116 5.55 -9.47 -15.96
CA ARG A 116 5.64 -10.85 -15.47
C ARG A 116 6.41 -10.99 -14.15
N GLY A 117 6.74 -9.87 -13.49
CA GLY A 117 7.37 -9.85 -12.16
C GLY A 117 8.88 -10.10 -12.15
N ALA A 118 9.56 -10.09 -13.31
CA ALA A 118 11.00 -10.28 -13.34
C ALA A 118 11.73 -9.11 -12.65
N THR A 119 12.67 -9.45 -11.77
CA THR A 119 13.53 -8.48 -11.09
C THR A 119 14.71 -8.08 -12.00
N ASP A 120 15.34 -6.94 -11.70
CA ASP A 120 16.51 -6.46 -12.45
C ASP A 120 17.65 -7.51 -12.46
N GLU A 121 17.80 -8.27 -11.37
CA GLU A 121 18.80 -9.33 -11.25
C GLU A 121 18.48 -10.55 -12.12
N VAL A 122 17.21 -10.97 -12.17
CA VAL A 122 16.79 -12.07 -13.05
C VAL A 122 17.00 -11.70 -14.51
N ILE A 123 16.61 -10.48 -14.88
CA ILE A 123 16.81 -9.94 -16.23
C ILE A 123 18.30 -9.91 -16.56
N ARG A 124 19.14 -9.30 -15.72
CA ARG A 124 20.59 -9.23 -15.93
C ARG A 124 21.17 -10.62 -16.17
N ARG A 125 20.88 -11.58 -15.28
CA ARG A 125 21.34 -12.97 -15.40
C ARG A 125 20.91 -13.62 -16.72
N ALA A 126 19.67 -13.43 -17.15
CA ALA A 126 19.19 -13.95 -18.42
C ALA A 126 19.95 -13.36 -19.62
N LEU A 127 20.30 -12.07 -19.54
CA LEU A 127 21.01 -11.34 -20.59
C LEU A 127 22.52 -11.63 -20.63
N VAL A 128 23.18 -11.88 -19.51
CA VAL A 128 24.64 -12.10 -19.44
C VAL A 128 25.07 -13.58 -19.35
N SER A 129 24.16 -14.51 -19.06
CA SER A 129 24.51 -15.94 -18.94
C SER A 129 24.95 -16.56 -20.26
N GLY A 130 26.14 -17.17 -20.33
CA GLY A 130 26.62 -17.89 -21.52
C GLY A 130 26.77 -17.00 -22.75
N LEU A 131 27.48 -15.88 -22.63
CA LEU A 131 27.76 -15.01 -23.78
C LEU A 131 28.72 -15.70 -24.75
N PRO A 132 28.51 -15.54 -26.07
CA PRO A 132 29.50 -15.97 -27.05
C PRO A 132 30.75 -15.08 -26.95
N ALA A 133 31.91 -15.64 -27.28
CA ALA A 133 33.16 -14.89 -27.38
C ALA A 133 33.74 -15.06 -28.78
N PRO A 134 33.85 -13.98 -29.59
CA PRO A 134 33.48 -12.59 -29.31
C PRO A 134 31.98 -12.27 -29.51
N VAL A 135 31.50 -11.17 -28.89
CA VAL A 135 30.16 -10.59 -29.17
C VAL A 135 30.31 -9.51 -30.25
N HIS A 136 29.80 -9.78 -31.45
CA HIS A 136 29.87 -8.81 -32.55
C HIS A 136 28.73 -7.79 -32.56
N SER A 137 27.53 -8.21 -32.14
CA SER A 137 26.34 -7.33 -32.11
C SER A 137 25.63 -7.45 -30.76
N PRO A 138 25.98 -6.61 -29.78
CA PRO A 138 25.34 -6.58 -28.47
C PRO A 138 23.83 -6.36 -28.56
N ALA A 139 23.40 -5.38 -29.37
CA ALA A 139 21.99 -5.04 -29.49
C ALA A 139 21.15 -6.19 -30.07
N ALA A 140 21.64 -6.87 -31.12
CA ALA A 140 20.95 -8.01 -31.71
C ALA A 140 20.90 -9.23 -30.75
N LEU A 141 22.00 -9.48 -30.02
CA LEU A 141 22.05 -10.54 -29.02
C LEU A 141 21.04 -10.30 -27.89
N LEU A 142 20.99 -9.08 -27.36
CA LEU A 142 20.07 -8.73 -26.29
C LEU A 142 18.62 -8.75 -26.76
N ARG A 143 18.31 -8.24 -27.96
CA ARG A 143 16.98 -8.37 -28.57
C ARG A 143 16.53 -9.83 -28.62
N THR A 144 17.39 -10.71 -29.12
CA THR A 144 17.10 -12.15 -29.23
C THR A 144 16.84 -12.77 -27.85
N ARG A 145 17.66 -12.44 -26.84
CA ARG A 145 17.49 -12.96 -25.48
C ARG A 145 16.25 -12.43 -24.79
N LEU A 146 15.93 -11.14 -24.94
CA LEU A 146 14.73 -10.54 -24.36
C LEU A 146 13.46 -11.18 -24.90
N LEU A 147 13.45 -11.56 -26.17
CA LEU A 147 12.31 -12.26 -26.78
C LEU A 147 12.28 -13.74 -26.41
N ALA A 148 13.40 -14.45 -26.56
CA ALA A 148 13.45 -15.90 -26.40
C ALA A 148 13.43 -16.36 -24.93
N LYS A 149 13.93 -15.55 -23.99
CA LYS A 149 13.99 -15.89 -22.56
C LYS A 149 12.90 -15.22 -21.74
N LEU A 150 11.91 -14.61 -22.40
CA LEU A 150 10.80 -13.96 -21.70
C LEU A 150 10.12 -14.97 -20.76
N PRO A 151 10.03 -14.70 -19.43
CA PRO A 151 9.42 -15.62 -18.48
C PRO A 151 7.99 -15.95 -18.90
N PRO A 152 7.45 -17.15 -18.59
CA PRO A 152 6.05 -17.45 -18.87
C PRO A 152 5.13 -16.47 -18.14
N GLU A 153 3.90 -16.34 -18.63
CA GLU A 153 2.90 -15.53 -17.92
C GLU A 153 2.67 -16.09 -16.52
N PRO A 154 2.74 -15.25 -15.48
CA PRO A 154 2.47 -15.71 -14.13
C PRO A 154 1.02 -16.22 -14.07
N ALA A 155 0.80 -17.27 -13.28
CA ALA A 155 -0.54 -17.73 -13.00
C ALA A 155 -1.37 -16.57 -12.43
N PRO A 156 -2.68 -16.49 -12.75
CA PRO A 156 -3.53 -15.46 -12.21
C PRO A 156 -3.40 -15.47 -10.68
N ALA A 157 -3.07 -14.30 -10.12
CA ALA A 157 -2.97 -14.15 -8.69
C ALA A 157 -4.33 -14.54 -8.06
N PRO A 158 -4.33 -15.16 -6.87
CA PRO A 158 -5.57 -15.34 -6.13
C PRO A 158 -6.25 -13.98 -5.94
N ASP A 159 -7.59 -13.99 -5.89
CA ASP A 159 -8.37 -12.78 -5.72
C ASP A 159 -7.81 -11.94 -4.56
N PRO A 160 -7.71 -10.61 -4.74
CA PRO A 160 -7.17 -9.75 -3.71
C PRO A 160 -7.96 -9.93 -2.42
N VAL A 161 -7.26 -10.27 -1.34
CA VAL A 161 -7.84 -10.39 -0.01
C VAL A 161 -8.46 -9.04 0.37
N PRO A 162 -9.73 -8.99 0.80
CA PRO A 162 -10.35 -7.74 1.21
C PRO A 162 -9.47 -7.04 2.25
N PRO A 163 -9.25 -5.73 2.10
CA PRO A 163 -8.45 -4.97 3.05
C PRO A 163 -9.09 -5.05 4.45
N PRO A 164 -8.27 -5.05 5.50
CA PRO A 164 -8.77 -5.12 6.87
C PRO A 164 -9.70 -3.92 7.16
N PRO A 165 -10.73 -4.09 8.00
CA PRO A 165 -11.61 -2.99 8.35
C PRO A 165 -10.82 -1.91 9.10
N ARG A 166 -11.02 -0.66 8.67
CA ARG A 166 -10.35 0.53 9.22
C ARG A 166 -11.38 1.44 9.89
N MET A 167 -11.00 2.03 11.01
CA MET A 167 -11.80 3.03 11.73
C MET A 167 -10.96 4.30 11.92
N LEU A 168 -11.50 5.47 11.57
CA LEU A 168 -10.80 6.74 11.75
C LEU A 168 -10.94 7.26 13.18
N GLU A 169 -10.02 8.13 13.57
CA GLU A 169 -10.01 8.82 14.86
C GLU A 169 -9.92 10.34 14.67
N CYS A 170 -10.57 11.08 15.57
CA CYS A 170 -10.43 12.52 15.64
C CYS A 170 -8.98 12.92 15.92
N GLY A 171 -8.48 13.86 15.13
CA GLY A 171 -7.10 14.33 15.25
C GLY A 171 -6.76 15.06 16.55
N GLU A 172 -7.78 15.60 17.22
CA GLU A 172 -7.62 16.38 18.45
C GLU A 172 -7.90 15.54 19.71
N CYS A 173 -9.09 14.94 19.79
CA CYS A 173 -9.52 14.19 20.99
C CYS A 173 -9.38 12.67 20.89
N GLY A 174 -9.04 12.13 19.71
CA GLY A 174 -8.89 10.68 19.50
C GLY A 174 -10.20 9.89 19.43
N THR A 175 -11.37 10.54 19.48
CA THR A 175 -12.66 9.86 19.39
C THR A 175 -12.78 9.10 18.07
N PRO A 176 -13.03 7.77 18.11
CA PRO A 176 -13.22 6.98 16.89
C PRO A 176 -14.57 7.29 16.24
N GLY A 177 -14.62 7.20 14.92
CA GLY A 177 -15.87 7.39 14.17
C GLY A 177 -15.77 6.93 12.73
N PRO A 178 -16.93 6.77 12.06
CA PRO A 178 -16.95 6.55 10.62
C PRO A 178 -16.43 7.82 9.91
N PRO A 179 -15.90 7.71 8.68
CA PRO A 179 -15.32 8.84 7.94
C PRO A 179 -16.26 10.05 7.82
N GLU A 180 -17.55 9.80 7.64
CA GLU A 180 -18.58 10.83 7.49
C GLU A 180 -18.80 11.64 8.78
N ALA A 181 -18.48 11.07 9.95
CA ALA A 181 -18.53 11.79 11.22
C ALA A 181 -17.25 12.60 11.49
N LEU A 182 -16.22 12.43 10.65
CA LEU A 182 -14.89 13.01 10.80
C LEU A 182 -14.43 13.78 9.55
N PRO A 183 -15.23 14.73 8.99
CA PRO A 183 -14.75 15.53 7.87
C PRO A 183 -13.52 16.35 8.28
N GLY A 184 -12.51 16.38 7.40
CA GLY A 184 -11.18 16.92 7.71
C GLY A 184 -10.45 16.19 8.85
N GLY A 185 -10.92 15.00 9.26
CA GLY A 185 -10.41 14.19 10.36
C GLY A 185 -10.69 14.73 11.77
N MET A 186 -11.57 15.72 11.93
CA MET A 186 -11.99 16.24 13.24
C MET A 186 -13.41 15.79 13.53
N CYS A 187 -13.79 15.59 14.79
CA CYS A 187 -15.19 15.35 15.13
C CYS A 187 -15.96 16.67 15.26
N GLY A 188 -17.30 16.62 15.14
CA GLY A 188 -18.14 17.82 15.26
C GLY A 188 -17.89 18.62 16.54
N ALA A 189 -17.74 17.94 17.69
CA ALA A 189 -17.45 18.59 18.96
C ALA A 189 -16.13 19.39 18.93
N CYS A 190 -15.07 18.84 18.34
CA CYS A 190 -13.79 19.55 18.17
C CYS A 190 -13.82 20.65 17.10
N ARG A 191 -14.78 20.59 16.16
CA ARG A 191 -15.07 21.69 15.22
C ARG A 191 -15.93 22.80 15.83
N GLY A 192 -16.39 22.64 17.08
CA GLY A 192 -17.31 23.59 17.72
C GLY A 192 -18.77 23.43 17.28
N GLU A 193 -19.10 22.36 16.54
CA GLU A 193 -20.48 22.00 16.28
C GLU A 193 -21.09 21.50 17.58
N ARG A 194 -22.20 22.13 18.01
CA ARG A 194 -23.06 21.50 19.01
C ARG A 194 -23.52 20.18 18.41
N ALA A 195 -23.17 19.08 19.06
CA ALA A 195 -23.69 17.78 18.68
C ALA A 195 -25.22 17.93 18.53
N PRO A 196 -25.83 17.52 17.41
CA PRO A 196 -27.27 17.35 17.41
C PRO A 196 -27.58 16.49 18.63
N ALA A 197 -28.62 16.84 19.39
CA ALA A 197 -29.08 16.03 20.50
C ALA A 197 -29.42 14.65 19.91
N ARG A 198 -28.43 13.73 19.91
CA ARG A 198 -28.66 12.35 19.55
C ARG A 198 -29.58 11.87 20.66
N PRO A 199 -30.82 11.44 20.36
CA PRO A 199 -31.54 10.63 21.31
C PRO A 199 -30.68 9.37 21.49
N TYR A 200 -29.85 9.35 22.52
CA TYR A 200 -29.21 8.14 22.97
C TYR A 200 -30.34 7.35 23.61
N THR A 201 -31.10 6.64 22.80
CA THR A 201 -31.92 5.54 23.29
C THR A 201 -30.93 4.50 23.78
N ALA A 202 -30.61 4.59 25.07
CA ALA A 202 -29.83 3.56 25.72
C ALA A 202 -30.49 2.22 25.41
N LEU A 203 -29.73 1.31 24.82
CA LEU A 203 -30.22 -0.04 24.60
C LEU A 203 -30.67 -0.60 25.95
N SER A 204 -31.85 -1.21 25.98
CA SER A 204 -32.28 -1.91 27.19
C SER A 204 -31.23 -2.97 27.57
N ALA A 205 -31.08 -3.25 28.85
CA ALA A 205 -30.14 -4.27 29.31
C ALA A 205 -30.36 -5.63 28.61
N ALA A 206 -31.61 -5.93 28.22
CA ALA A 206 -31.95 -7.11 27.43
C ALA A 206 -31.36 -7.04 26.00
N ALA A 207 -31.50 -5.91 25.30
CA ALA A 207 -30.93 -5.72 23.96
C ALA A 207 -29.40 -5.80 23.98
N VAL A 208 -28.75 -5.24 25.02
CA VAL A 208 -27.30 -5.36 25.22
C VAL A 208 -26.89 -6.82 25.41
N ARG A 209 -27.58 -7.58 26.28
CA ARG A 209 -27.30 -9.01 26.49
C ARG A 209 -27.49 -9.84 25.22
N THR A 210 -28.53 -9.57 24.44
CA THR A 210 -28.76 -10.25 23.16
C THR A 210 -27.66 -9.96 22.15
N HIS A 211 -27.22 -8.71 22.03
CA HIS A 211 -26.14 -8.34 21.12
C HIS A 211 -24.80 -8.96 21.55
N ALA A 212 -24.48 -8.90 22.84
CA ALA A 212 -23.28 -9.54 23.40
C ALA A 212 -23.29 -11.05 23.17
N SER A 213 -24.44 -11.72 23.30
CA SER A 213 -24.55 -13.17 23.07
C SER A 213 -24.32 -13.53 21.59
N ARG A 214 -24.84 -12.72 20.66
CA ARG A 214 -24.57 -12.88 19.22
C ARG A 214 -23.08 -12.73 18.89
N ILE A 215 -22.41 -11.73 19.45
CA ILE A 215 -20.96 -11.54 19.25
C ILE A 215 -20.18 -12.72 19.81
N ARG A 216 -20.50 -13.19 21.03
CA ARG A 216 -19.83 -14.36 21.63
C ARG A 216 -20.03 -15.63 20.80
N ALA A 217 -21.23 -15.85 20.26
CA ALA A 217 -21.49 -16.97 19.36
C ALA A 217 -20.66 -16.87 18.07
N ALA A 218 -20.55 -15.67 17.49
CA ALA A 218 -19.73 -15.42 16.29
C ALA A 218 -18.22 -15.54 16.55
N MET A 219 -17.76 -15.21 17.77
CA MET A 219 -16.36 -15.33 18.17
C MET A 219 -15.99 -16.74 18.67
N SER A 220 -16.97 -17.62 18.89
CA SER A 220 -16.69 -18.99 19.31
C SER A 220 -16.08 -19.75 18.13
N PRO A 221 -14.90 -20.39 18.30
CA PRO A 221 -14.26 -21.12 17.22
C PRO A 221 -15.20 -22.22 16.72
N GLN A 222 -15.43 -22.24 15.40
CA GLN A 222 -16.07 -23.39 14.75
C GLN A 222 -15.27 -24.65 15.12
N PRO A 223 -15.92 -25.73 15.61
CA PRO A 223 -15.23 -27.00 15.83
C PRO A 223 -14.60 -27.41 14.50
N ARG A 224 -13.27 -27.55 14.48
CA ARG A 224 -12.59 -28.21 13.36
C ARG A 224 -13.13 -29.63 13.31
N GLU A 225 -14.00 -29.92 12.34
CA GLU A 225 -14.42 -31.28 12.03
C GLU A 225 -13.15 -32.09 11.79
N ARG A 226 -12.85 -32.98 12.74
CA ARG A 226 -11.78 -33.97 12.58
C ARG A 226 -12.32 -35.00 11.60
N THR A 227 -11.81 -35.00 10.38
CA THR A 227 -12.02 -36.08 9.42
C THR A 227 -11.54 -37.39 10.08
N PRO A 228 -12.41 -38.40 10.28
CA PRO A 228 -11.94 -39.69 10.76
C PRO A 228 -11.13 -40.38 9.65
N VAL A 229 -10.00 -40.95 10.04
CA VAL A 229 -9.08 -41.77 9.23
C VAL A 229 -9.69 -43.13 8.96
#